data_AF-A0A0M8TIW1-F1
#
_entry.id   AF-A0A0M8TIW1-F1
#
_cell.length_a   1.000
_cell.length_b   1.000
_cell.length_c   1.000
_cell.angle_alpha   90.00
_cell.angle_beta   90.00
_cell.angle_gamma   90.00
#
_symmetry.space_group_name_H-M   'P 1'
#
loop_
_entity.id
_entity.type
_entity.pdbx_description
1 polymer ?
#
loop_
_entity_poly.entity_id
_entity_poly.type
_entity_poly.pdbx_seq_one_letter_code
_entity_poly.pdbx_strand_id
1 'polypeptide(L)'
;MELRSVEELMDLLNACRGAWATPGLGGGRVDLHQHALRTAALLRRTRPADKELQVAGLVHAIGPLLRPGEGAAQADCAADPVRALLGERVGALVRGHVPDGSPADDDLSRLRQADEEARIAGFDAGVLEDWRTVLELVAARNSRLGAVD
;
A
#
# COMPACT_ATOMS: atom_id res chain seq x y z
N MET A 1 17.00 -1.21 0.76
CA MET A 1 16.56 -2.26 -0.19
C MET A 1 15.91 -1.53 -1.35
N GLU A 2 16.20 -1.88 -2.60
CA GLU A 2 15.54 -1.28 -3.77
C GLU A 2 14.56 -2.30 -4.34
N LEU A 3 13.33 -1.87 -4.68
CA LEU A 3 12.37 -2.69 -5.42
C LEU A 3 12.59 -2.43 -6.90
N ARG A 4 13.06 -3.45 -7.63
CA ARG A 4 13.45 -3.35 -9.04
C ARG A 4 12.39 -3.92 -9.97
N SER A 5 11.43 -4.70 -9.46
CA SER A 5 10.37 -5.31 -10.27
C SER A 5 9.08 -5.51 -9.48
N VAL A 6 7.99 -5.73 -10.23
CA VAL A 6 6.69 -6.15 -9.66
C VAL A 6 6.81 -7.52 -8.98
N GLU A 7 7.65 -8.41 -9.49
CA GLU A 7 7.89 -9.73 -8.90
C GLU A 7 8.48 -9.62 -7.48
N GLU A 8 9.52 -8.80 -7.30
CA GLU A 8 10.10 -8.55 -5.98
C GLU A 8 9.10 -7.93 -5.00
N LEU A 9 8.22 -7.04 -5.49
CA LEU A 9 7.14 -6.47 -4.69
C LEU A 9 6.10 -7.52 -4.30
N MET A 10 5.73 -8.41 -5.21
CA MET A 10 4.79 -9.51 -4.94
C MET A 10 5.37 -10.50 -3.92
N ASP A 11 6.66 -10.84 -4.04
CA ASP A 11 7.34 -11.69 -3.07
C ASP A 11 7.35 -11.06 -1.68
N LEU A 12 7.61 -9.75 -1.61
CA LEU A 12 7.57 -9.00 -0.36
C LEU A 12 6.15 -8.97 0.25
N LEU A 13 5.12 -8.74 -0.58
CA LEU A 13 3.72 -8.80 -0.15
C LEU A 13 3.33 -10.20 0.34
N ASN A 14 3.78 -11.25 -0.35
CA ASN A 14 3.53 -12.62 0.07
C ASN A 14 4.27 -12.97 1.37
N ALA A 15 5.46 -12.41 1.61
CA ALA A 15 6.19 -12.54 2.87
C ALA A 15 5.48 -11.88 4.06
N CYS A 16 4.52 -10.97 3.81
CA CYS A 16 3.64 -10.43 4.85
C CYS A 16 2.66 -11.47 5.42
N ARG A 17 2.49 -12.62 4.76
CA ARG A 17 1.58 -13.68 5.20
C ARG A 17 2.05 -14.30 6.50
N GLY A 18 1.14 -14.44 7.45
CA GLY A 18 1.41 -14.93 8.80
C GLY A 18 2.09 -13.91 9.71
N ALA A 19 2.39 -12.70 9.21
CA ALA A 19 2.87 -11.61 10.03
C ALA A 19 1.68 -10.87 10.64
N TRP A 20 1.82 -10.56 11.93
CA TRP A 20 0.76 -9.94 12.71
C TRP A 20 1.16 -8.51 13.04
N ALA A 21 0.27 -7.55 12.80
CA ALA A 21 0.43 -6.22 13.36
C ALA A 21 0.45 -6.33 14.90
N THR A 22 1.30 -5.53 15.55
CA THR A 22 1.25 -5.37 17.01
C THR A 22 -0.17 -4.91 17.38
N PRO A 23 -0.88 -5.60 18.28
CA PRO A 23 -2.23 -5.20 18.63
C PRO A 23 -2.19 -3.81 19.26
N GLY A 24 -2.77 -2.82 18.59
CA GLY A 24 -3.16 -1.57 19.23
C GLY A 24 -4.26 -1.84 20.26
N LEU A 25 -4.46 -0.89 21.17
CA LEU A 25 -5.50 -0.91 22.21
C LEU A 25 -6.91 -1.03 21.59
N GLY A 26 -7.33 -2.25 21.22
CA GLY A 26 -8.67 -2.55 20.70
C GLY A 26 -8.73 -3.36 19.40
N GLY A 27 -7.61 -3.66 18.73
CA GLY A 27 -7.61 -4.42 17.46
C GLY A 27 -7.20 -5.88 17.64
N GLY A 28 -8.01 -6.82 17.14
CA GLY A 28 -7.61 -8.23 17.03
C GLY A 28 -6.34 -8.38 16.18
N ARG A 29 -5.56 -9.46 16.38
CA ARG A 29 -4.42 -9.76 15.51
C ARG A 29 -4.95 -10.03 14.10
N VAL A 30 -4.69 -9.13 13.15
CA VAL A 30 -5.01 -9.31 11.73
C VAL A 30 -3.73 -9.68 11.00
N ASP A 31 -3.83 -10.68 10.12
CA ASP A 31 -2.78 -11.05 9.19
C ASP A 31 -2.52 -9.88 8.21
N LEU A 32 -1.27 -9.38 8.17
CA LEU A 32 -0.92 -8.18 7.39
C LEU A 32 -1.19 -8.34 5.89
N HIS A 33 -1.00 -9.56 5.35
CA HIS A 33 -1.30 -9.85 3.95
C HIS A 33 -2.80 -9.76 3.66
N GLN A 34 -3.65 -10.37 4.49
CA GLN A 34 -5.11 -10.27 4.37
C GLN A 34 -5.60 -8.83 4.58
N HIS A 35 -5.01 -8.12 5.54
CA HIS A 35 -5.29 -6.72 5.78
C HIS A 35 -5.04 -5.86 4.53
N ALA A 36 -3.86 -6.02 3.91
CA ALA A 36 -3.50 -5.34 2.67
C ALA A 36 -4.51 -5.56 1.54
N LEU A 37 -4.91 -6.82 1.33
CA LEU A 37 -5.88 -7.17 0.29
C LEU A 37 -7.25 -6.56 0.56
N ARG A 38 -7.71 -6.55 1.82
CA ARG A 38 -8.99 -5.92 2.20
C ARG A 38 -8.97 -4.43 1.98
N THR A 39 -7.91 -3.73 2.39
CA THR A 39 -7.74 -2.29 2.16
C THR A 39 -7.79 -1.98 0.65
N ALA A 40 -7.02 -2.70 -0.16
CA ALA A 40 -7.00 -2.53 -1.61
C ALA A 40 -8.39 -2.82 -2.24
N ALA A 41 -9.08 -3.87 -1.80
CA ALA A 41 -10.41 -4.23 -2.29
C ALA A 41 -11.47 -3.19 -1.94
N LEU A 42 -11.41 -2.57 -0.75
CA LEU A 42 -12.29 -1.47 -0.37
C LEU A 42 -12.05 -0.24 -1.26
N LEU A 43 -10.79 0.13 -1.49
CA LEU A 43 -10.44 1.22 -2.39
C LEU A 43 -10.85 0.95 -3.84
N ARG A 44 -10.81 -0.30 -4.29
CA ARG A 44 -11.31 -0.70 -5.61
C ARG A 44 -12.83 -0.52 -5.74
N ARG A 45 -13.58 -0.71 -4.65
CA ARG A 45 -15.04 -0.50 -4.63
C ARG A 45 -15.39 0.98 -4.59
N THR A 46 -14.69 1.78 -3.80
CA THR A 46 -15.00 3.21 -3.61
C THR A 46 -14.41 4.12 -4.69
N ARG A 47 -13.25 3.74 -5.25
CA ARG A 47 -12.51 4.50 -6.28
C ARG A 47 -12.04 3.56 -7.40
N PRO A 48 -12.96 2.98 -8.21
CA PRO A 48 -12.62 1.94 -9.19
C PRO A 48 -11.66 2.41 -10.29
N ALA A 49 -11.70 3.69 -10.66
CA ALA A 49 -10.83 4.28 -11.68
C ALA A 49 -9.41 4.59 -11.17
N ASP A 50 -9.20 4.65 -9.86
CA ASP A 50 -7.93 5.09 -9.26
C ASP A 50 -7.04 3.91 -8.89
N LYS A 51 -6.21 3.46 -9.84
CA LYS A 51 -5.34 2.29 -9.64
C LYS A 51 -4.19 2.55 -8.68
N GLU A 52 -3.64 3.75 -8.69
CA GLU A 52 -2.56 4.15 -7.80
C GLU A 52 -3.03 4.20 -6.33
N LEU A 53 -4.26 4.67 -6.06
CA LEU A 53 -4.83 4.63 -4.71
C LEU A 53 -5.09 3.18 -4.25
N GLN A 54 -5.61 2.33 -5.14
CA GLN A 54 -5.80 0.91 -4.85
C GLN A 54 -4.47 0.21 -4.51
N VAL A 55 -3.43 0.48 -5.32
CA VAL A 55 -2.08 -0.05 -5.11
C VAL A 55 -1.46 0.51 -3.83
N ALA A 56 -1.66 1.80 -3.52
CA ALA A 56 -1.20 2.39 -2.25
C ALA A 56 -1.78 1.63 -1.05
N GLY A 57 -3.07 1.29 -1.06
CA GLY A 57 -3.70 0.46 -0.04
C GLY A 57 -3.11 -0.94 0.09
N LEU A 58 -2.69 -1.54 -1.03
CA LEU A 58 -2.05 -2.85 -1.04
C LEU A 58 -0.65 -2.79 -0.43
N VAL A 59 0.17 -1.80 -0.81
CA VAL A 59 1.59 -1.75 -0.39
C VAL A 59 1.81 -1.03 0.95
N HIS A 60 0.82 -0.28 1.46
CA HIS A 60 0.90 0.38 2.77
C HIS A 60 1.18 -0.62 3.91
N ALA A 61 0.67 -1.85 3.79
CA ALA A 61 0.88 -2.92 4.77
C ALA A 61 2.33 -3.45 4.85
N ILE A 62 3.19 -3.11 3.88
CA ILE A 62 4.61 -3.50 3.88
C ILE A 62 5.43 -2.65 4.87
N GLY A 63 5.00 -1.40 5.13
CA GLY A 63 5.72 -0.47 6.01
C GLY A 63 6.07 -1.02 7.40
N PRO A 64 5.13 -1.69 8.10
CA PRO A 64 5.40 -2.37 9.38
C PRO A 64 6.40 -3.54 9.33
N LEU A 65 6.63 -4.16 8.18
CA LEU A 65 7.50 -5.34 8.05
C LEU A 65 8.95 -5.02 7.76
N LEU A 66 9.23 -3.87 7.14
CA LEU A 66 10.59 -3.48 6.77
C LEU A 66 11.43 -3.03 7.97
N ARG A 67 10.82 -2.68 9.12
CA ARG A 67 11.43 -2.72 10.45
C ARG A 67 10.35 -2.82 11.54
N PRO A 68 10.38 -3.84 12.42
CA PRO A 68 9.58 -3.81 13.64
C PRO A 68 10.13 -2.74 14.61
N GLY A 69 9.37 -1.68 14.86
CA GLY A 69 9.70 -0.60 15.81
C GLY A 69 8.83 0.65 15.61
N GLU A 70 8.64 1.47 16.64
CA GLU A 70 7.78 2.66 16.59
C GLU A 70 8.46 3.88 15.93
N GLY A 71 7.74 4.60 15.07
CA GLY A 71 8.00 6.04 14.80
C GLY A 71 7.83 6.51 13.34
N ALA A 72 7.77 7.83 13.15
CA ALA A 72 7.64 8.51 11.85
C ALA A 72 8.74 8.17 10.83
N ALA A 73 9.92 7.73 11.29
CA ALA A 73 11.02 7.25 10.43
C ALA A 73 10.71 5.92 9.70
N GLN A 74 9.62 5.23 10.09
CA GLN A 74 9.12 3.98 9.51
C GLN A 74 8.51 4.16 8.12
N ALA A 75 7.72 5.24 7.94
CA ALA A 75 7.02 5.51 6.70
C ALA A 75 7.96 6.00 5.58
N ASP A 76 9.07 6.64 5.95
CA ASP A 76 10.09 7.10 5.01
C ASP A 76 10.86 5.94 4.35
N CYS A 77 11.18 4.87 5.10
CA CYS A 77 12.01 3.75 4.59
C CYS A 77 11.29 2.84 3.57
N ALA A 78 9.96 2.68 3.68
CA ALA A 78 9.16 1.90 2.73
C ALA A 78 8.75 2.72 1.50
N ALA A 79 8.67 4.05 1.65
CA ALA A 79 8.23 4.95 0.60
C ALA A 79 9.25 5.04 -0.54
N ASP A 80 10.56 5.02 -0.26
CA ASP A 80 11.57 5.20 -1.32
C ASP A 80 11.63 4.04 -2.33
N PRO A 81 11.62 2.76 -1.92
CA PRO A 81 11.59 1.65 -2.87
C PRO A 81 10.26 1.59 -3.63
N VAL A 82 9.15 1.88 -2.95
CA VAL A 82 7.82 1.95 -3.58
C VAL A 82 7.75 3.08 -4.60
N ARG A 83 8.30 4.26 -4.28
CA ARG A 83 8.35 5.42 -5.16
C ARG A 83 9.12 5.13 -6.44
N ALA A 84 10.26 4.45 -6.34
CA ALA A 84 11.09 4.11 -7.49
C ALA A 84 10.36 3.21 -8.51
N LEU A 85 9.50 2.30 -8.05
CA LEU A 85 8.77 1.36 -8.91
C LEU A 85 7.37 1.86 -9.31
N LEU A 86 6.64 2.47 -8.38
CA LEU A 86 5.20 2.77 -8.49
C LEU A 86 4.90 4.28 -8.57
N GLY A 87 5.93 5.12 -8.55
CA GLY A 87 5.82 6.56 -8.76
C GLY A 87 5.62 7.39 -7.50
N GLU A 88 5.78 8.71 -7.67
CA GLU A 88 5.72 9.73 -6.62
C GLU A 88 4.42 9.70 -5.82
N ARG A 89 3.27 9.60 -6.50
CA ARG A 89 1.97 9.63 -5.83
C ARG A 89 1.79 8.44 -4.88
N VAL A 90 2.14 7.24 -5.32
CA VAL A 90 2.04 6.03 -4.48
C VAL A 90 3.03 6.12 -3.31
N GLY A 91 4.26 6.56 -3.57
CA GLY A 91 5.26 6.79 -2.51
C GLY A 91 4.80 7.79 -1.45
N ALA A 92 4.18 8.90 -1.85
CA ALA A 92 3.64 9.91 -0.94
C ALA A 92 2.49 9.38 -0.07
N LEU A 93 1.54 8.65 -0.68
CA LEU A 93 0.42 8.02 0.03
C LEU A 93 0.91 6.99 1.07
N VAL A 94 1.92 6.19 0.71
CA VAL A 94 2.53 5.20 1.61
C VAL A 94 3.30 5.86 2.75
N ARG A 95 3.99 6.96 2.47
CA ARG A 95 4.65 7.78 3.50
C ARG A 95 3.65 8.40 4.48
N GLY A 96 2.37 8.48 4.11
CA GLY A 96 1.37 9.20 4.89
C GLY A 96 1.62 10.70 4.95
N HIS A 97 2.38 11.23 4.00
CA HIS A 97 2.78 12.63 3.93
C HIS A 97 2.05 13.32 2.79
N VAL A 98 1.33 14.39 3.11
CA VAL A 98 0.74 15.30 2.13
C VAL A 98 1.32 16.68 2.42
N PRO A 99 1.92 17.38 1.45
CA PRO A 99 2.20 18.79 1.60
C PRO A 99 0.86 19.54 1.74
N ASP A 100 0.80 20.46 2.71
CA ASP A 100 -0.41 21.13 3.18
C ASP A 100 -1.29 21.68 2.04
N GLY A 101 -2.60 21.40 2.07
CA GLY A 101 -3.60 21.92 1.12
C GLY A 101 -3.70 21.23 -0.26
N SER A 102 -3.06 20.08 -0.47
CA SER A 102 -3.14 19.34 -1.74
C SER A 102 -4.39 18.42 -1.82
N PRO A 103 -4.99 18.20 -3.01
CA PRO A 103 -6.01 17.16 -3.23
C PRO A 103 -5.56 15.74 -2.83
N ALA A 104 -4.27 15.52 -2.59
CA ALA A 104 -3.74 14.30 -1.99
C ALA A 104 -4.22 14.06 -0.54
N ASP A 105 -4.68 15.10 0.17
CA ASP A 105 -5.22 14.98 1.54
C ASP A 105 -6.54 14.18 1.58
N ASP A 106 -7.34 14.37 0.53
CA ASP A 106 -8.60 13.68 0.30
C ASP A 106 -8.38 12.18 0.01
N ASP A 107 -7.32 11.85 -0.72
CA ASP A 107 -6.94 10.46 -1.01
C ASP A 107 -6.28 9.78 0.19
N LEU A 108 -5.45 10.51 0.96
CA LEU A 108 -4.86 9.99 2.18
C LEU A 108 -5.93 9.70 3.25
N SER A 109 -6.93 10.58 3.39
CA SER A 109 -8.08 10.36 4.26
C SER A 109 -8.86 9.11 3.87
N ARG A 110 -9.07 8.88 2.57
CA ARG A 110 -9.72 7.66 2.06
C ARG A 110 -8.90 6.41 2.30
N LEU A 111 -7.59 6.48 2.11
CA LEU A 111 -6.67 5.38 2.41
C LEU A 111 -6.74 5.01 3.90
N ARG A 112 -6.68 5.99 4.81
CA ARG A 112 -6.80 5.77 6.26
C ARG A 112 -8.14 5.16 6.64
N GLN A 113 -9.24 5.63 6.04
CA GLN A 113 -10.57 5.09 6.31
C GLN A 113 -10.70 3.63 5.85
N ALA A 114 -10.20 3.31 4.66
CA ALA A 114 -10.20 1.93 4.15
C ALA A 114 -9.31 1.01 5.00
N ASP A 115 -8.16 1.52 5.46
CA ASP A 115 -7.26 0.79 6.36
C ASP A 115 -7.95 0.49 7.71
N GLU A 116 -8.68 1.43 8.30
CA GLU A 116 -9.46 1.17 9.51
C GLU A 116 -10.56 0.12 9.28
N GLU A 117 -11.37 0.28 8.23
CA GLU A 117 -12.44 -0.68 7.90
C GLU A 117 -11.90 -2.09 7.65
N ALA A 118 -10.75 -2.22 7.00
CA ALA A 118 -10.14 -3.52 6.67
C ALA A 118 -9.81 -4.36 7.91
N ARG A 119 -9.55 -3.73 9.08
CA ARG A 119 -9.25 -4.43 10.33
C ARG A 119 -10.45 -5.18 10.90
N ILE A 120 -11.64 -4.64 10.70
CA ILE A 120 -12.90 -5.20 11.20
C ILE A 120 -13.69 -5.95 10.11
N ALA A 121 -13.36 -5.73 8.84
CA ALA A 121 -14.04 -6.34 7.71
C ALA A 121 -13.83 -7.86 7.65
N GLY A 122 -14.93 -8.63 7.67
CA GLY A 122 -14.92 -10.10 7.61
C GLY A 122 -15.02 -10.70 6.21
N PHE A 123 -14.77 -9.93 5.14
CA PHE A 123 -14.92 -10.43 3.76
C PHE A 123 -13.62 -10.97 3.17
N ASP A 124 -13.76 -11.89 2.22
CA ASP A 124 -12.66 -12.39 1.38
C ASP A 124 -12.34 -11.38 0.28
N ALA A 125 -11.12 -10.85 0.31
CA ALA A 125 -10.66 -9.83 -0.61
C ALA A 125 -10.02 -10.40 -1.91
N GLY A 126 -10.01 -11.73 -2.06
CA GLY A 126 -9.35 -12.42 -3.17
C GLY A 126 -7.90 -12.74 -2.86
N VAL A 127 -7.13 -13.05 -3.91
CA VAL A 127 -5.72 -13.43 -3.79
C VAL A 127 -4.79 -12.33 -4.31
N LEU A 128 -3.54 -12.33 -3.84
CA LEU A 128 -2.53 -11.38 -4.29
C LEU A 128 -2.30 -11.42 -5.81
N GLU A 129 -2.40 -12.59 -6.44
CA GLU A 129 -2.22 -12.75 -7.89
C GLU A 129 -3.21 -11.90 -8.72
N ASP A 130 -4.42 -11.64 -8.21
CA ASP A 130 -5.41 -10.80 -8.89
C ASP A 130 -4.97 -9.34 -9.02
N TRP A 131 -3.99 -8.92 -8.21
CA TRP A 131 -3.43 -7.58 -8.20
C TRP A 131 -2.22 -7.41 -9.11
N ARG A 132 -1.63 -8.51 -9.62
CA ARG A 132 -0.44 -8.47 -10.48
C ARG A 132 -0.62 -7.51 -11.66
N THR A 133 -1.71 -7.67 -12.42
CA THR A 133 -1.96 -6.82 -13.60
C THR A 133 -2.12 -5.34 -13.24
N VAL A 134 -2.65 -5.01 -12.06
CA VAL A 134 -2.79 -3.62 -11.61
C VAL A 134 -1.42 -3.05 -11.21
N LEU A 135 -0.60 -3.84 -10.52
CA LEU A 135 0.78 -3.47 -10.16
C LEU A 135 1.63 -3.24 -11.42
N GLU A 136 1.57 -4.15 -12.40
CA GLU A 136 2.25 -4.02 -13.68
C GLU A 136 1.80 -2.77 -14.45
N LEU A 137 0.48 -2.50 -14.47
CA LEU A 137 -0.07 -1.32 -15.12
C LEU A 137 0.48 -0.03 -14.50
N VAL A 138 0.49 0.06 -13.16
CA VAL A 138 0.99 1.24 -12.44
C VAL A 138 2.50 1.39 -12.61
N ALA A 139 3.26 0.30 -12.49
CA ALA A 139 4.71 0.32 -12.68
C ALA A 139 5.08 0.76 -14.11
N ALA A 140 4.48 0.16 -15.14
CA ALA A 140 4.74 0.50 -16.54
C ALA A 140 4.37 1.95 -16.87
N ARG A 141 3.28 2.48 -16.29
CA ARG A 141 2.91 3.89 -16.44
C ARG A 141 3.99 4.81 -15.88
N ASN A 142 4.53 4.51 -14.70
CA ASN A 142 5.54 5.34 -14.04
C ASN A 142 6.92 5.22 -14.71
N SER A 143 7.31 4.05 -15.20
CA SER A 143 8.54 3.92 -15.99
C SER A 143 8.51 4.77 -17.27
N ARG A 144 7.35 4.91 -17.93
CA ARG A 144 7.20 5.79 -19.10
C ARG A 144 7.30 7.27 -18.74
N LEU A 145 6.74 7.67 -17.59
CA LEU A 145 6.79 9.06 -17.12
C LEU A 145 8.21 9.45 -16.66
N GLY A 146 8.99 8.53 -16.12
CA GLY A 146 10.41 8.77 -15.77
C GLY A 146 11.36 8.80 -16.97
N ALA A 147 10.94 8.34 -18.15
CA ALA A 147 11.75 8.36 -19.37
C ALA A 147 11.55 9.63 -20.22
N VAL A 148 10.61 10.51 -19.84
CA VAL A 148 10.27 11.76 -20.55
C VAL A 148 10.73 13.02 -19.81
N ASP A 149 11.53 12.86 -18.75
CA ASP A 149 12.19 13.95 -18.00
C ASP A 149 13.68 14.04 -18.35
#